data_AF-D4DSU7-F1
#
_entry.id   AF-D4DSU7-F1
#
_cell.length_a   1.000
_cell.length_b   1.000
_cell.length_c   1.000
_cell.angle_alpha   90.00
_cell.angle_beta   90.00
_cell.angle_gamma   90.00
#
_symmetry.space_group_name_H-M   'P 1'
#
loop_
_entity.id
_entity.type
_entity.pdbx_description
1 polymer ?
#
loop_
_entity_poly.entity_id
_entity_poly.type
_entity_poly.pdbx_seq_one_letter_code
_entity_poly.pdbx_strand_id
1 'polypeptide(L)'
;MKTKGVMLSMLLCAVCTAWAGNDRDAEKIRLVEKIYREQGFMKYASPEFKRIVRKGEKIAYRDEPMGCELFEHYQLGFSNGDSEVPWVQKLKISVRPNGMVHAHYLVEGKRRVDNDFKISCNGGKCVVDDVLYGKFSYRKAYEYIVKFGKCPE
;
A
#
# COMPACT_ATOMS: atom_id res chain seq x y z
N MET A 1 -59.09 -34.10 5.71
CA MET A 1 -58.62 -32.78 5.20
C MET A 1 -57.78 -32.12 6.28
N LYS A 2 -56.55 -31.68 5.91
CA LYS A 2 -55.72 -30.56 6.44
C LYS A 2 -55.44 -30.50 7.96
N THR A 3 -54.23 -30.33 8.49
CA THR A 3 -52.92 -29.92 7.95
C THR A 3 -51.83 -30.22 8.99
N LYS A 4 -50.64 -30.60 8.52
CA LYS A 4 -49.39 -30.68 9.28
C LYS A 4 -48.91 -29.28 9.68
N GLY A 5 -48.16 -29.18 10.78
CA GLY A 5 -47.46 -27.96 11.19
C GLY A 5 -46.25 -28.24 12.07
N VAL A 6 -45.19 -28.77 11.48
CA VAL A 6 -43.82 -28.73 12.03
C VAL A 6 -43.28 -27.33 11.75
N MET A 7 -42.80 -26.61 12.78
CA MET A 7 -41.83 -25.53 12.58
C MET A 7 -40.62 -25.76 13.49
N LEU A 8 -39.70 -26.55 12.96
CA LEU A 8 -38.28 -26.43 13.22
C LEU A 8 -37.74 -25.39 12.22
N SER A 9 -36.95 -24.44 12.68
CA SER A 9 -35.85 -23.76 11.98
C SER A 9 -35.80 -22.26 12.32
N MET A 10 -34.82 -21.88 13.14
CA MET A 10 -34.32 -20.50 13.14
C MET A 10 -32.81 -20.54 12.99
N LEU A 11 -32.43 -20.36 11.71
CA LEU A 11 -31.27 -19.66 11.16
C LEU A 11 -29.88 -19.96 11.72
N LEU A 12 -29.13 -20.70 10.90
CA LEU A 12 -27.68 -20.54 10.74
C LEU A 12 -27.36 -19.08 10.36
N CYS A 13 -26.78 -18.32 11.28
CA CYS A 13 -26.05 -17.09 10.98
C CYS A 13 -24.74 -17.08 11.75
N ALA A 14 -23.77 -17.87 11.32
CA ALA A 14 -22.36 -17.64 11.63
C ALA A 14 -21.52 -18.46 10.64
N VAL A 15 -20.30 -18.00 10.37
CA VAL A 15 -19.29 -18.65 9.52
C VAL A 15 -19.41 -18.38 8.01
N CYS A 16 -19.28 -17.11 7.62
CA CYS A 16 -18.76 -16.75 6.28
C CYS A 16 -17.59 -15.75 6.32
N THR A 17 -17.08 -15.39 7.50
CA THR A 17 -16.04 -14.35 7.65
C THR A 17 -14.62 -14.82 7.34
N ALA A 18 -14.35 -16.12 7.33
CA ALA A 18 -12.99 -16.65 7.12
C ALA A 18 -12.52 -16.58 5.65
N TRP A 19 -13.43 -16.77 4.69
CA TRP A 19 -13.07 -16.77 3.26
C TRP A 19 -12.90 -15.37 2.68
N ALA A 20 -13.76 -14.43 3.08
CA ALA A 20 -13.67 -13.03 2.64
C ALA A 20 -12.38 -12.32 3.10
N GLY A 21 -11.80 -12.73 4.24
CA GLY A 21 -10.50 -12.21 4.70
C GLY A 21 -9.34 -12.67 3.82
N ASN A 22 -9.34 -13.94 3.43
CA ASN A 22 -8.26 -14.54 2.65
C ASN A 22 -8.22 -14.00 1.21
N ASP A 23 -9.39 -13.81 0.59
CA ASP A 23 -9.51 -13.24 -0.75
C ASP A 23 -9.06 -11.78 -0.78
N ARG A 24 -9.45 -11.00 0.24
CA ARG A 24 -9.07 -9.59 0.36
C ARG A 24 -7.57 -9.42 0.57
N ASP A 25 -6.96 -10.26 1.40
CA ASP A 25 -5.52 -10.20 1.64
C ASP A 25 -4.71 -10.63 0.41
N ALA A 26 -5.18 -11.65 -0.33
CA ALA A 26 -4.61 -12.01 -1.62
C ALA A 26 -4.67 -10.85 -2.63
N GLU A 27 -5.77 -10.09 -2.66
CA GLU A 27 -5.90 -8.93 -3.54
C GLU A 27 -4.92 -7.79 -3.19
N LYS A 28 -4.73 -7.51 -1.89
CA LYS A 28 -3.72 -6.54 -1.45
C LYS A 28 -2.30 -6.99 -1.80
N ILE A 29 -1.98 -8.27 -1.63
CA ILE A 29 -0.67 -8.84 -1.99
C ILE A 29 -0.42 -8.67 -3.49
N ARG A 30 -1.39 -9.07 -4.34
CA ARG A 30 -1.31 -8.89 -5.80
C ARG A 30 -1.13 -7.43 -6.20
N LEU A 31 -1.76 -6.50 -5.47
CA LEU A 31 -1.56 -5.06 -5.72
C LEU A 31 -0.11 -4.65 -5.46
N VAL A 32 0.49 -5.08 -4.34
CA VAL A 32 1.89 -4.78 -4.01
C VAL A 32 2.87 -5.42 -5.01
N GLU A 33 2.61 -6.64 -5.48
CA GLU A 33 3.40 -7.27 -6.55
C GLU A 33 3.41 -6.42 -7.83
N LYS A 34 2.24 -5.89 -8.23
CA LYS A 34 2.14 -4.99 -9.39
C LYS A 34 2.93 -3.70 -9.19
N ILE A 35 2.86 -3.13 -7.99
CA ILE A 35 3.60 -1.90 -7.62
C ILE A 35 5.10 -2.10 -7.78
N TYR A 36 5.65 -3.20 -7.27
CA TYR A 36 7.08 -3.48 -7.39
C TYR A 36 7.50 -3.76 -8.84
N ARG A 37 6.67 -4.48 -9.62
CA ARG A 37 6.93 -4.73 -11.04
C ARG A 37 6.93 -3.44 -11.87
N GLU A 38 6.03 -2.51 -11.56
CA GLU A 38 5.89 -1.23 -12.26
C GLU A 38 6.75 -0.12 -11.62
N GLN A 39 7.48 -0.43 -10.55
CA GLN A 39 8.30 0.49 -9.77
C GLN A 39 7.58 1.79 -9.37
N GLY A 40 6.29 1.70 -9.07
CA GLY A 40 5.46 2.87 -8.76
C GLY A 40 4.12 2.49 -8.14
N PHE A 41 3.67 3.28 -7.17
CA PHE A 41 2.43 3.10 -6.42
C PHE A 41 1.41 4.20 -6.66
N MET A 42 1.77 5.39 -7.13
CA MET A 42 0.85 6.51 -7.26
C MET A 42 -0.25 6.26 -8.29
N LYS A 43 -0.01 5.42 -9.30
CA LYS A 43 -1.07 4.94 -10.22
C LYS A 43 -2.22 4.24 -9.46
N TYR A 44 -1.88 3.51 -8.41
CA TYR A 44 -2.79 2.71 -7.58
C TYR A 44 -3.28 3.42 -6.31
N ALA A 45 -2.80 4.63 -6.06
CA ALA A 45 -3.14 5.40 -4.88
C ALA A 45 -4.62 5.84 -4.86
N SER A 46 -5.15 6.00 -3.64
CA SER A 46 -6.49 6.53 -3.40
C SER A 46 -6.60 7.98 -3.89
N PRO A 47 -7.81 8.45 -4.24
CA PRO A 47 -8.00 9.82 -4.75
C PRO A 47 -7.52 10.90 -3.78
N GLU A 48 -7.70 10.66 -2.47
CA GLU A 48 -7.23 11.58 -1.44
C GLU A 48 -5.69 11.63 -1.41
N PHE A 49 -5.03 10.47 -1.41
CA PHE A 49 -3.58 10.40 -1.39
C PHE A 49 -2.97 11.07 -2.63
N LYS A 50 -3.52 10.79 -3.83
CA LYS A 50 -3.15 11.47 -5.08
C LYS A 50 -3.26 12.99 -5.00
N ARG A 51 -4.33 13.49 -4.38
CA ARG A 51 -4.56 14.93 -4.23
C ARG A 51 -3.54 15.59 -3.30
N ILE A 52 -3.17 14.91 -2.20
CA ILE A 52 -2.15 15.40 -1.26
C ILE A 52 -0.79 15.49 -1.97
N VAL A 53 -0.37 14.42 -2.66
CA VAL A 53 0.91 14.37 -3.37
C VAL A 53 0.98 15.46 -4.43
N ARG A 54 0.00 15.55 -5.34
CA ARG A 54 -0.03 16.59 -6.38
C ARG A 54 0.04 18.02 -5.83
N LYS A 55 -0.66 18.28 -4.72
CA LYS A 55 -0.63 19.61 -4.09
C LYS A 55 0.75 19.90 -3.50
N GLY A 56 1.36 18.94 -2.82
CA GLY A 56 2.69 19.11 -2.24
C GLY A 56 3.79 19.16 -3.30
N GLU A 57 3.72 18.40 -4.39
CA GLU A 57 4.64 18.54 -5.54
C GLU A 57 4.60 19.94 -6.11
N LYS A 58 3.40 20.51 -6.35
CA LYS A 58 3.27 21.89 -6.84
C LYS A 58 3.94 22.91 -5.91
N ILE A 59 3.94 22.67 -4.61
CA ILE A 59 4.60 23.52 -3.62
C ILE A 59 6.11 23.29 -3.65
N ALA A 60 6.55 22.02 -3.63
CA ALA A 60 7.96 21.64 -3.64
C ALA A 60 8.69 22.22 -4.85
N TYR A 61 8.10 22.10 -6.04
CA TYR A 61 8.67 22.59 -7.29
C TYR A 61 8.54 24.11 -7.50
N ARG A 62 7.89 24.84 -6.58
CA ARG A 62 7.78 26.31 -6.71
C ARG A 62 9.13 26.98 -6.47
N ASP A 63 9.84 26.51 -5.45
CA ASP A 63 11.05 27.17 -4.94
C ASP A 63 12.31 26.31 -5.17
N GLU A 64 12.16 24.99 -5.38
CA GLU A 64 13.26 24.03 -5.61
C GLU A 64 13.14 23.35 -6.99
N PRO A 65 14.11 23.51 -7.91
CA PRO A 65 14.04 22.89 -9.25
C PRO A 65 13.93 21.37 -9.24
N MET A 66 14.46 20.72 -8.20
CA MET A 66 14.41 19.26 -8.01
C MET A 66 13.27 18.81 -7.07
N GLY A 67 12.45 19.75 -6.58
CA GLY A 67 11.46 19.48 -5.54
C GLY A 67 12.11 18.99 -4.24
N CYS A 68 11.41 18.14 -3.50
CA CYS A 68 11.89 17.60 -2.21
C CYS A 68 12.52 16.20 -2.34
N GLU A 69 12.91 15.78 -3.54
CA GLU A 69 13.50 14.46 -3.83
C GLU A 69 12.69 13.23 -3.35
N LEU A 70 11.38 13.39 -3.15
CA LEU A 70 10.47 12.34 -2.72
C LEU A 70 10.00 11.46 -3.88
N PHE A 71 10.91 10.73 -4.53
CA PHE A 71 10.56 9.86 -5.64
C PHE A 71 10.01 8.49 -5.19
N GLU A 72 9.05 7.96 -5.95
CA GLU A 72 8.38 6.69 -5.62
C GLU A 72 9.36 5.50 -5.54
N HIS A 73 10.36 5.45 -6.42
CA HIS A 73 11.31 4.33 -6.48
C HIS A 73 12.20 4.27 -5.22
N TYR A 74 12.66 5.43 -4.71
CA TYR A 74 13.36 5.49 -3.42
C TYR A 74 12.47 5.02 -2.27
N GLN A 75 11.20 5.43 -2.29
CA GLN A 75 10.21 4.99 -1.31
C GLN A 75 9.95 3.48 -1.36
N LEU A 76 10.19 2.81 -2.49
CA LEU A 76 10.11 1.36 -2.62
C LEU A 76 11.44 0.64 -2.31
N GLY A 77 12.52 1.39 -2.10
CA GLY A 77 13.86 0.89 -1.78
C GLY A 77 14.78 0.65 -2.97
N PHE A 78 14.43 1.14 -4.15
CA PHE A 78 15.31 1.13 -5.32
C PHE A 78 16.32 2.27 -5.24
N SER A 79 17.56 1.99 -5.65
CA SER A 79 18.58 3.01 -5.90
C SER A 79 18.44 3.57 -7.33
N ASN A 80 19.23 4.60 -7.65
CA ASN A 80 19.42 5.03 -9.03
C ASN A 80 20.02 3.89 -9.86
N GLY A 81 19.41 3.58 -11.02
CA GLY A 81 19.95 2.62 -11.99
C GLY A 81 19.50 1.17 -11.82
N ASP A 82 18.37 0.92 -11.14
CA ASP A 82 17.70 -0.39 -11.10
C ASP A 82 18.52 -1.54 -10.47
N SER A 83 19.57 -1.23 -9.70
CA SER A 83 20.47 -2.23 -9.08
C SER A 83 19.74 -3.24 -8.19
N GLU A 84 18.56 -2.88 -7.70
CA GLU A 84 17.75 -3.70 -6.81
C GLU A 84 16.81 -4.68 -7.53
N VAL A 85 16.61 -4.53 -8.84
CA VAL A 85 15.69 -5.37 -9.64
C VAL A 85 15.93 -6.88 -9.46
N PRO A 86 17.18 -7.40 -9.49
CA PRO A 86 17.42 -8.84 -9.28
C PRO A 86 16.99 -9.34 -7.89
N TRP A 87 17.00 -8.47 -6.89
CA TRP A 87 16.65 -8.83 -5.50
C TRP A 87 15.15 -8.73 -5.25
N VAL A 88 14.48 -7.77 -5.89
CA VAL A 88 13.02 -7.64 -5.87
C VAL A 88 12.32 -8.85 -6.48
N GLN A 89 12.98 -9.62 -7.35
CA GLN A 89 12.43 -10.92 -7.80
C GLN A 89 12.25 -11.94 -6.66
N LYS A 90 12.93 -11.75 -5.52
CA LYS A 90 12.82 -12.56 -4.30
C LYS A 90 11.98 -11.89 -3.22
N LEU A 91 11.14 -10.92 -3.61
CA LEU A 91 10.25 -10.20 -2.72
C LEU A 91 9.33 -11.16 -1.95
N LYS A 92 9.20 -10.91 -0.66
CA LYS A 92 8.25 -11.58 0.23
C LYS A 92 7.23 -10.58 0.70
N ILE A 93 5.95 -10.89 0.47
CA ILE A 93 4.84 -10.02 0.82
C ILE A 93 3.89 -10.76 1.77
N SER A 94 3.47 -10.10 2.84
CA SER A 94 2.49 -10.65 3.77
C SER A 94 1.60 -9.55 4.36
N VAL A 95 0.37 -9.90 4.74
CA VAL A 95 -0.49 -8.98 5.50
C VAL A 95 -0.21 -9.17 6.98
N ARG A 96 0.09 -8.07 7.69
CA ARG A 96 0.34 -8.06 9.14
C ARG A 96 -0.98 -7.99 9.92
N PRO A 97 -1.00 -8.39 11.21
CA PRO A 97 -2.20 -8.33 12.04
C PRO A 97 -2.84 -6.94 12.17
N ASN A 98 -2.05 -5.88 11.99
CA ASN A 98 -2.54 -4.49 11.96
C ASN A 98 -3.16 -4.08 10.61
N GLY A 99 -3.30 -5.00 9.67
CA GLY A 99 -3.90 -4.79 8.35
C GLY A 99 -2.97 -4.20 7.29
N MET A 100 -1.74 -3.80 7.66
CA MET A 100 -0.72 -3.32 6.72
C MET A 100 -0.20 -4.47 5.87
N VAL A 101 0.14 -4.20 4.62
CA VAL A 101 0.83 -5.18 3.77
C VAL A 101 2.32 -4.90 3.82
N HIS A 102 3.07 -5.87 4.32
CA HIS A 102 4.50 -5.79 4.49
C HIS A 102 5.21 -6.46 3.31
N ALA A 103 6.13 -5.75 2.68
CA ALA A 103 6.98 -6.24 1.61
C ALA A 103 8.43 -6.13 2.02
N HIS A 104 9.21 -7.19 1.80
CA HIS A 104 10.64 -7.16 2.07
C HIS A 104 11.44 -8.03 1.10
N TYR A 105 12.69 -7.64 0.87
CA TYR A 105 13.68 -8.40 0.11
C TYR A 105 15.08 -8.20 0.70
N LEU A 106 16.02 -9.07 0.30
CA LEU A 106 17.42 -8.99 0.71
C LEU A 106 18.28 -8.60 -0.49
N VAL A 107 18.95 -7.45 -0.40
CA VAL A 107 19.98 -7.03 -1.33
C VAL A 107 21.26 -7.79 -1.01
N GLU A 108 21.78 -8.50 -2.02
CA GLU A 108 22.97 -9.36 -1.90
C GLU A 108 22.89 -10.39 -0.76
N GLY A 109 21.68 -10.79 -0.37
CA GLY A 109 21.45 -11.70 0.76
C GLY A 109 21.79 -11.13 2.14
N LYS A 110 22.19 -9.85 2.25
CA LYS A 110 22.67 -9.23 3.49
C LYS A 110 21.77 -8.11 3.97
N ARG A 111 21.56 -7.10 3.13
CA ARG A 111 20.83 -5.89 3.51
C ARG A 111 19.34 -6.11 3.30
N ARG A 112 18.57 -6.07 4.38
CA ARG A 112 17.12 -6.16 4.34
C ARG A 112 16.53 -4.80 3.98
N VAL A 113 15.61 -4.80 3.02
CA VAL A 113 14.77 -3.66 2.66
C VAL A 113 13.34 -3.99 3.08
N ASP A 114 12.71 -3.09 3.83
CA ASP A 114 11.40 -3.28 4.42
C ASP A 114 10.48 -2.12 4.06
N ASN A 115 9.33 -2.45 3.49
CA ASN A 115 8.27 -1.50 3.18
C ASN A 115 6.94 -1.96 3.74
N ASP A 116 6.15 -1.03 4.26
CA ASP A 116 4.79 -1.29 4.72
C ASP A 116 3.80 -0.44 3.91
N PHE A 117 2.75 -1.07 3.39
CA PHE A 117 1.71 -0.44 2.58
C PHE A 117 0.41 -0.37 3.36
N LYS A 118 -0.17 0.82 3.45
CA LYS A 118 -1.54 1.00 3.94
C LYS A 118 -2.48 0.86 2.75
N ILE A 119 -3.31 -0.18 2.75
CA ILE A 119 -4.19 -0.51 1.62
C ILE A 119 -5.64 -0.64 2.09
N SER A 120 -6.53 0.11 1.46
CA SER A 120 -7.97 0.00 1.63
C SER A 120 -8.59 -0.71 0.44
N CYS A 121 -9.58 -1.56 0.68
CA CYS A 121 -10.30 -2.26 -0.39
C CYS A 121 -11.80 -2.11 -0.18
N ASN A 122 -12.52 -1.78 -1.25
CA ASN A 122 -13.98 -1.69 -1.28
C ASN A 122 -14.48 -2.33 -2.57
N GLY A 123 -15.45 -3.25 -2.46
CA GLY A 123 -16.06 -3.91 -3.63
C GLY A 123 -15.06 -4.62 -4.55
N GLY A 124 -14.05 -5.29 -4.01
CA GLY A 124 -13.04 -6.01 -4.81
C GLY A 124 -12.09 -5.09 -5.59
N LYS A 125 -11.91 -3.85 -5.12
CA LYS A 125 -10.91 -2.93 -5.63
C LYS A 125 -10.09 -2.37 -4.47
N CYS A 126 -8.81 -2.68 -4.45
CA CYS A 126 -7.85 -2.13 -3.51
C CYS A 126 -7.16 -0.86 -4.04
N VAL A 127 -6.85 0.07 -3.13
CA VAL A 127 -6.10 1.31 -3.37
C VAL A 127 -5.05 1.53 -2.29
N VAL A 128 -3.94 2.16 -2.65
CA VAL A 128 -2.88 2.53 -1.71
C VAL A 128 -3.23 3.85 -1.03
N ASP A 129 -3.20 3.89 0.30
CA ASP A 129 -3.43 5.09 1.09
C ASP A 129 -2.15 5.69 1.66
N ASP A 130 -1.09 4.89 1.80
CA ASP A 130 0.25 5.31 2.21
C ASP A 130 1.28 4.21 1.92
N VAL A 131 2.55 4.60 1.79
CA VAL A 131 3.71 3.70 1.69
C VAL A 131 4.76 4.15 2.69
N LEU A 132 5.28 3.20 3.46
CA LEU A 132 6.29 3.45 4.49
C LEU A 132 7.58 2.71 4.15
N TYR A 133 8.71 3.43 4.20
CA TYR A 133 10.06 2.89 4.07
C TYR A 133 10.68 2.94 5.46
N GLY A 134 10.76 1.79 6.12
CA GLY A 134 10.96 1.74 7.57
C GLY A 134 9.85 2.51 8.31
N LYS A 135 10.20 3.62 8.99
CA LYS A 135 9.25 4.48 9.73
C LYS A 135 8.81 5.73 8.95
N PHE A 136 9.42 5.99 7.79
CA PHE A 136 9.15 7.17 6.99
C PHE A 136 7.91 6.96 6.12
N SER A 137 6.91 7.83 6.25
CA SER A 137 5.63 7.77 5.52
C SER A 137 5.64 8.77 4.37
N TYR A 138 5.43 8.27 3.16
CA TYR A 138 5.36 9.09 1.95
C TYR A 138 4.20 10.09 2.02
N ARG A 139 3.02 9.65 2.47
CA ARG A 139 1.87 10.53 2.66
C ARG A 139 2.17 11.65 3.64
N LYS A 140 2.75 11.34 4.80
CA LYS A 140 3.06 12.35 5.82
C LYS A 140 4.09 13.37 5.34
N ALA A 141 5.05 12.95 4.51
CA ALA A 141 6.00 13.87 3.89
C ALA A 141 5.30 14.93 3.01
N TYR A 142 4.34 14.52 2.19
CA TYR A 142 3.56 15.48 1.38
C TYR A 142 2.54 16.27 2.21
N GLU A 143 1.94 15.68 3.25
CA GLU A 143 1.11 16.43 4.20
C GLU A 143 1.92 17.53 4.90
N TYR A 144 3.18 17.26 5.24
CA TYR A 144 4.11 18.26 5.77
C TYR A 144 4.35 19.39 4.77
N ILE A 145 4.69 19.07 3.51
CA ILE A 145 4.92 20.08 2.47
C ILE A 145 3.67 20.94 2.25
N VAL A 146 2.49 20.32 2.20
CA VAL A 146 1.22 21.05 2.05
C VAL A 146 0.95 21.98 3.23
N LYS A 147 1.29 21.55 4.45
CA LYS A 147 1.05 22.31 5.67
C LYS A 147 2.03 23.47 5.86
N PHE A 148 3.31 23.23 5.61
CA PHE A 148 4.38 24.17 5.97
C PHE A 148 4.97 24.92 4.78
N GLY A 149 4.65 24.50 3.54
CA GLY A 149 5.14 25.18 2.35
C GLY A 149 6.62 24.93 2.05
N LYS A 150 7.26 23.95 2.69
CA LYS A 150 8.69 23.61 2.53
C LYS A 150 8.93 22.11 2.58
N CYS A 151 10.09 21.67 2.11
CA CYS A 151 10.51 20.27 2.19
C CYS A 151 10.71 19.80 3.65
N PRO A 152 10.43 18.52 3.96
CA PRO A 152 10.75 17.93 5.25
C PRO A 152 12.28 17.91 5.47
N GLU A 153 12.71 18.16 6.72
CA GLU A 153 14.11 18.05 7.17
C GLU A 153 14.46 16.63 7.62
#